data_AF-A0A842VKL5-F1
#
_entry.id   AF-A0A842VKL5-F1
#
_cell.length_a   1.000
_cell.length_b   1.000
_cell.length_c   1.000
_cell.angle_alpha   90.00
_cell.angle_beta   90.00
_cell.angle_gamma   90.00
#
_symmetry.space_group_name_H-M   'P 1'
#
loop_
_entity.id
_entity.type
_entity.pdbx_description
1 polymer ?
#
loop_
_entity_poly.entity_id
_entity_poly.type
_entity_poly.pdbx_seq_one_letter_code
_entity_poly.pdbx_strand_id
1 'polypeptide(L)'
;MEKFELDDFNEKIMKAFAKKAQKFEEKAEDLEKNLKVKEAELEYLAKLYNKEKDYYTLELENSKKKIELLETKKNKLEDIISSKDKKIEELELIVDKLNEEATAKDQKIEELELKVDKISEEATAKDQKIEELEANLETLETQISLKDKEISNYKDEAIEFSKQIGDLNQKISDNEIIMQEIKDETLKGRELIELQKEQIDSLKFELSEFKPSEMEEISKDRLVCPKCGVVGKDIKTIEDKSKALTYIGNMPMYAKIRVCKKCGHEI
;
A
#
# COMPACT_ATOMS: atom_id res chain seq x y z
N MET A 1 -74.32 129.69 120.41
CA MET A 1 -74.20 129.44 118.97
C MET A 1 -73.11 128.42 118.62
N GLU A 2 -72.25 127.99 119.57
CA GLU A 2 -71.10 127.09 119.29
C GLU A 2 -71.41 125.58 119.23
N LYS A 3 -72.58 125.12 119.71
CA LYS A 3 -72.95 123.68 119.67
C LYS A 3 -73.44 123.22 118.30
N PHE A 4 -73.97 124.14 117.47
CA PHE A 4 -74.53 123.84 116.15
C PHE A 4 -73.44 123.71 115.07
N GLU A 5 -72.31 124.40 115.25
CA GLU A 5 -71.15 124.32 114.34
C GLU A 5 -70.31 123.05 114.56
N LEU A 6 -70.28 122.52 115.79
CA LEU A 6 -69.59 121.26 116.11
C LEU A 6 -70.32 120.03 115.53
N ASP A 7 -71.66 120.07 115.51
CA ASP A 7 -72.49 119.02 114.92
C ASP A 7 -72.37 118.99 113.38
N ASP A 8 -72.35 120.15 112.70
CA ASP A 8 -72.14 120.24 111.24
C ASP A 8 -70.75 119.76 110.81
N PHE A 9 -69.72 120.03 111.62
CA PHE A 9 -68.35 119.55 111.37
C PHE A 9 -68.24 118.02 111.53
N ASN A 10 -68.81 117.46 112.60
CA ASN A 10 -68.85 116.00 112.80
C ASN A 10 -69.68 115.30 111.72
N GLU A 11 -70.78 115.90 111.26
CA GLU A 11 -71.59 115.37 110.16
C GLU A 11 -70.82 115.38 108.83
N LYS A 12 -70.05 116.44 108.54
CA LYS A 12 -69.16 116.50 107.37
C LYS A 12 -68.07 115.43 107.40
N ILE A 13 -67.45 115.20 108.57
CA ILE A 13 -66.45 114.14 108.76
C ILE A 13 -67.09 112.76 108.54
N MET A 14 -68.24 112.48 109.16
CA MET A 14 -68.94 111.20 109.01
C MET A 14 -69.41 110.96 107.57
N LYS A 15 -69.91 112.00 106.87
CA LYS A 15 -70.23 111.92 105.44
C LYS A 15 -68.99 111.65 104.58
N ALA A 16 -67.84 112.24 104.91
CA ALA A 16 -66.58 111.99 104.20
C ALA A 16 -66.07 110.55 104.42
N PHE A 17 -66.15 110.02 105.64
CA PHE A 17 -65.83 108.62 105.94
C PHE A 17 -66.82 107.66 105.27
N ALA A 18 -68.12 107.93 105.31
CA ALA A 18 -69.14 107.12 104.63
C ALA A 18 -68.91 107.09 103.11
N LYS A 19 -68.61 108.24 102.49
CA LYS A 19 -68.27 108.31 101.06
C LYS A 19 -66.97 107.57 100.72
N LYS A 20 -65.99 107.58 101.62
CA LYS A 20 -64.73 106.81 101.45
C LYS A 20 -64.97 105.31 101.62
N ALA A 21 -65.79 104.90 102.59
CA ALA A 21 -66.20 103.52 102.79
C ALA A 21 -66.98 102.98 101.59
N GLN A 22 -67.95 103.74 101.06
CA GLN A 22 -68.68 103.41 99.83
C GLN A 22 -67.73 103.23 98.64
N LYS A 23 -66.76 104.13 98.45
CA LYS A 23 -65.74 103.97 97.39
C LYS A 23 -64.87 102.72 97.57
N PHE A 24 -64.59 102.31 98.81
CA PHE A 24 -63.87 101.07 99.07
C PHE A 24 -64.73 99.84 98.80
N GLU A 25 -66.03 99.91 99.11
CA GLU A 25 -67.00 98.86 98.83
C GLU A 25 -67.20 98.67 97.32
N GLU A 26 -67.42 99.75 96.57
CA GLU A 26 -67.48 99.74 95.09
C GLU A 26 -66.20 99.13 94.50
N LYS A 27 -65.03 99.53 95.02
CA LYS A 27 -63.74 98.98 94.57
C LYS A 27 -63.58 97.50 94.93
N ALA A 28 -64.08 97.06 96.08
CA ALA A 28 -64.04 95.66 96.50
C ALA A 28 -64.95 94.80 95.61
N GLU A 29 -66.16 95.28 95.28
CA GLU A 29 -67.06 94.60 94.35
C GLU A 29 -66.46 94.49 92.94
N ASP A 30 -65.85 95.55 92.44
CA ASP A 30 -65.15 95.53 91.15
C ASP A 30 -63.98 94.55 91.14
N LEU A 31 -63.20 94.51 92.24
CA LEU A 31 -62.13 93.53 92.39
C LEU A 31 -62.67 92.09 92.45
N GLU A 32 -63.79 91.85 93.14
CA GLU A 32 -64.42 90.53 93.21
C GLU A 32 -64.96 90.08 91.84
N LYS A 33 -65.61 90.97 91.08
CA LYS A 33 -66.05 90.70 89.71
C LYS A 33 -64.86 90.37 88.80
N ASN A 34 -63.79 91.15 88.87
CA ASN A 34 -62.57 90.90 88.12
C ASN A 34 -61.92 89.56 88.49
N LEU A 35 -61.93 89.20 89.78
CA LEU A 35 -61.41 87.94 90.27
C LEU A 35 -62.21 86.74 89.72
N LYS A 36 -63.56 86.82 89.74
CA LYS A 36 -64.43 85.79 89.14
C LYS A 36 -64.19 85.60 87.64
N VAL A 37 -63.98 86.68 86.90
CA VAL A 37 -63.64 86.61 85.47
C VAL A 37 -62.30 85.91 85.27
N LYS A 38 -61.27 86.25 86.07
CA LYS A 38 -59.96 85.61 86.00
C LYS A 38 -59.98 84.14 86.38
N GLU A 39 -60.79 83.76 87.37
CA GLU A 39 -61.01 82.35 87.72
C GLU A 39 -61.64 81.57 86.56
N ALA A 40 -62.65 82.13 85.89
CA ALA A 40 -63.28 81.49 84.72
C ALA A 40 -62.31 81.38 83.52
N GLU A 41 -61.50 82.41 83.27
CA GLU A 41 -60.44 82.36 82.24
C GLU A 41 -59.42 81.26 82.55
N LEU A 42 -58.97 81.14 83.80
CA LEU A 42 -58.05 80.09 84.22
C LEU A 42 -58.65 78.70 84.09
N GLU A 43 -59.93 78.53 84.45
CA GLU A 43 -60.63 77.24 84.28
C GLU A 43 -60.74 76.86 82.79
N TYR A 44 -61.04 77.83 81.92
CA TYR A 44 -61.09 77.61 80.48
C TYR A 44 -59.71 77.21 79.91
N LEU A 45 -58.65 77.93 80.31
CA LEU A 45 -57.28 77.61 79.91
C LEU A 45 -56.85 76.21 80.40
N ALA A 46 -57.20 75.83 81.62
CA ALA A 46 -56.93 74.49 82.15
C ALA A 46 -57.65 73.39 81.33
N LYS A 47 -58.89 73.64 80.91
CA LYS A 47 -59.64 72.72 80.03
C LYS A 47 -59.00 72.59 78.65
N LEU A 48 -58.56 73.70 78.05
CA LEU A 48 -57.85 73.67 76.76
C LEU A 48 -56.54 72.90 76.87
N TYR A 49 -55.74 73.20 77.90
CA TYR A 49 -54.48 72.52 78.16
C TYR A 49 -54.68 71.01 78.33
N ASN A 50 -55.70 70.58 79.07
CA ASN A 50 -55.99 69.16 79.24
C ASN A 50 -56.39 68.49 77.91
N LYS A 51 -57.21 69.15 77.08
CA LYS A 51 -57.57 68.60 75.76
C LYS A 51 -56.37 68.44 74.84
N GLU A 52 -55.49 69.43 74.81
CA GLU A 52 -54.27 69.40 74.01
C GLU A 52 -53.31 68.31 74.51
N LYS A 53 -53.17 68.18 75.84
CA LYS A 53 -52.42 67.10 76.47
C LYS A 53 -52.98 65.72 76.11
N ASP A 54 -54.29 65.53 76.13
CA ASP A 54 -54.94 64.26 75.77
C ASP A 54 -54.71 63.92 74.29
N TYR A 55 -54.81 64.93 73.41
CA TYR A 55 -54.52 64.79 71.98
C TYR A 55 -53.09 64.30 71.74
N TYR A 56 -52.10 64.98 72.34
CA TYR A 56 -50.70 64.59 72.19
C TYR A 56 -50.40 63.23 72.82
N THR A 57 -51.09 62.88 73.91
CA THR A 57 -50.96 61.55 74.53
C THR A 57 -51.44 60.45 73.58
N LEU A 58 -52.59 60.66 72.93
CA LEU A 58 -53.14 59.71 71.97
C LEU A 58 -52.26 59.57 70.72
N GLU A 59 -51.76 60.68 70.18
CA GLU A 59 -50.86 60.68 69.04
C GLU A 59 -49.54 59.94 69.32
N LEU A 60 -49.01 60.12 70.53
CA LEU A 60 -47.80 59.45 71.00
C LEU A 60 -48.01 57.95 71.17
N GLU A 61 -49.17 57.53 71.71
CA GLU A 61 -49.53 56.12 71.83
C GLU A 61 -49.69 55.45 70.44
N ASN A 62 -50.32 56.13 69.49
CA ASN A 62 -50.44 55.63 68.11
C ASN A 62 -49.08 55.51 67.41
N SER A 63 -48.20 56.49 67.62
CA SER A 63 -46.84 56.48 67.09
C SER A 63 -46.03 55.31 67.66
N LYS A 64 -46.15 55.03 68.97
CA LYS A 64 -45.53 53.85 69.61
C LYS A 64 -45.99 52.54 68.98
N LYS A 65 -47.29 52.35 68.81
CA LYS A 65 -47.85 51.14 68.15
C LYS A 65 -47.31 50.95 66.73
N LYS A 66 -47.15 52.06 65.98
CA LYS A 66 -46.58 52.02 64.64
C LYS A 66 -45.10 51.63 64.65
N ILE A 67 -44.33 52.12 65.62
CA ILE A 67 -42.91 51.77 65.80
C ILE A 67 -42.77 50.28 66.11
N GLU A 68 -43.54 49.74 67.05
CA GLU A 68 -43.51 48.30 67.38
C GLU A 68 -43.85 47.43 66.16
N LEU A 69 -44.84 47.82 65.35
CA LEU A 69 -45.17 47.11 64.12
C LEU A 69 -44.02 47.16 63.09
N LEU A 70 -43.29 48.28 63.01
CA LEU A 70 -42.15 48.40 62.10
C LEU A 70 -40.95 47.59 62.60
N GLU A 71 -40.69 47.55 63.90
CA GLU A 71 -39.63 46.73 64.50
C GLU A 71 -39.88 45.24 64.28
N THR A 72 -41.11 44.77 64.48
CA THR A 72 -41.45 43.35 64.21
C THR A 72 -41.30 43.00 62.73
N LYS A 73 -41.62 43.92 61.81
CA LYS A 73 -41.37 43.71 60.37
C LYS A 73 -39.88 43.71 60.04
N LYS A 74 -39.11 44.62 60.65
CA LYS A 74 -37.65 44.70 60.47
C LYS A 74 -36.98 43.39 60.88
N ASN A 75 -37.29 42.85 62.05
CA ASN A 75 -36.69 41.61 62.54
C ASN A 75 -37.01 40.43 61.61
N LYS A 76 -38.26 40.34 61.12
CA LYS A 76 -38.63 39.31 60.11
C LYS A 76 -37.83 39.42 58.81
N LEU A 77 -37.54 40.64 58.36
CA LEU A 77 -36.73 40.86 57.17
C LEU A 77 -35.27 40.47 57.43
N GLU A 78 -34.72 40.79 58.60
CA GLU A 78 -33.37 40.38 59.01
C GLU A 78 -33.23 38.85 59.04
N ASP A 79 -34.22 38.13 59.59
CA ASP A 79 -34.24 36.67 59.59
C ASP A 79 -34.26 36.09 58.16
N ILE A 80 -35.08 36.67 57.27
CA ILE A 80 -35.15 36.25 55.86
C ILE A 80 -33.82 36.50 55.16
N ILE A 81 -33.19 37.66 55.37
CA ILE A 81 -31.89 38.00 54.79
C ILE A 81 -30.85 36.97 55.25
N SER A 82 -30.74 36.72 56.55
CA SER A 82 -29.79 35.73 57.09
C SER A 82 -30.00 34.33 56.52
N SER A 83 -31.26 33.91 56.31
CA SER A 83 -31.55 32.62 55.67
C SER A 83 -31.15 32.56 54.20
N LYS A 84 -31.31 33.68 53.47
CA LYS A 84 -30.93 33.79 52.07
C LYS A 84 -29.42 33.83 51.90
N ASP A 85 -28.71 34.54 52.77
CA ASP A 85 -27.25 34.63 52.74
C ASP A 85 -26.62 33.24 52.90
N LYS A 86 -27.09 32.45 53.88
CA LYS A 86 -26.64 31.05 54.04
C LYS A 86 -26.88 30.20 52.80
N LYS A 87 -28.03 30.38 52.13
CA LYS A 87 -28.35 29.65 50.90
C LYS A 87 -27.48 30.08 49.72
N ILE A 88 -27.09 31.36 49.68
CA ILE A 88 -26.15 31.88 48.69
C ILE A 88 -24.77 31.23 48.90
N GLU A 89 -24.26 31.21 50.14
CA GLU A 89 -23.00 30.55 50.48
C GLU A 89 -23.00 29.07 50.10
N GLU A 90 -24.09 28.34 50.38
CA GLU A 90 -24.24 26.94 49.97
C GLU A 90 -24.22 26.76 48.44
N LEU A 91 -24.87 27.64 47.70
CA LEU A 91 -24.91 27.59 46.24
C LEU A 91 -23.55 27.93 45.62
N GLU A 92 -22.81 28.88 46.19
CA GLU A 92 -21.45 29.23 45.76
C GLU A 92 -20.52 28.02 45.90
N LEU A 93 -20.57 27.32 47.04
CA LEU A 93 -19.79 26.09 47.25
C LEU A 93 -20.14 24.97 46.25
N ILE A 94 -21.41 24.87 45.84
CA ILE A 94 -21.82 23.89 44.83
C ILE A 94 -21.29 24.28 43.45
N VAL A 95 -21.35 25.57 43.10
CA VAL A 95 -20.84 26.11 41.83
C VAL A 95 -19.34 25.87 41.72
N ASP A 96 -18.57 26.12 42.78
CA ASP A 96 -17.13 25.89 42.80
C ASP A 96 -16.80 24.41 42.56
N LYS A 97 -17.48 23.49 43.25
CA LYS A 97 -17.30 22.05 43.04
C LYS A 97 -17.64 21.61 41.61
N LEU A 98 -18.75 22.12 41.06
CA LEU A 98 -19.14 21.79 39.69
C LEU A 98 -18.13 22.32 38.67
N ASN A 99 -17.55 23.50 38.91
CA ASN A 99 -16.49 24.05 38.07
C ASN A 99 -15.22 23.19 38.14
N GLU A 100 -14.80 22.77 39.35
CA GLU A 100 -13.66 21.86 39.51
C GLU A 100 -13.90 20.54 38.76
N GLU A 101 -15.07 19.93 38.90
CA GLU A 101 -15.42 18.70 38.17
C GLU A 101 -15.45 18.91 36.64
N ALA A 102 -15.95 20.06 36.16
CA ALA A 102 -15.96 20.38 34.74
C ALA A 102 -14.53 20.49 34.19
N THR A 103 -13.66 21.25 34.86
CA THR A 103 -12.26 21.40 34.44
C THR A 103 -11.50 20.06 34.43
N ALA A 104 -11.76 19.18 35.40
CA ALA A 104 -11.15 17.85 35.42
C ALA A 104 -11.65 16.94 34.28
N LYS A 105 -12.93 17.05 33.91
CA LYS A 105 -13.50 16.33 32.76
C LYS A 105 -12.93 16.86 31.45
N ASP A 106 -12.79 18.17 31.28
CA ASP A 106 -12.22 18.80 30.08
C ASP A 106 -10.78 18.34 29.86
N GLN A 107 -9.94 18.35 30.91
CA GLN A 107 -8.56 17.83 30.84
C GLN A 107 -8.51 16.35 30.41
N LYS A 108 -9.46 15.54 30.89
CA LYS A 108 -9.53 14.12 30.52
C LYS A 108 -10.00 13.92 29.08
N ILE A 109 -10.85 14.80 28.57
CA ILE A 109 -11.27 14.80 27.16
C ILE A 109 -10.06 15.11 26.28
N GLU A 110 -9.30 16.15 26.58
CA GLU A 110 -8.07 16.50 25.84
C GLU A 110 -7.06 15.34 25.83
N GLU A 111 -6.86 14.66 26.97
CA GLU A 111 -5.97 13.49 27.04
C GLU A 111 -6.45 12.33 26.14
N LEU A 112 -7.76 12.09 26.09
CA LEU A 112 -8.35 11.04 25.26
C LEU A 112 -8.28 11.38 23.78
N GLU A 113 -8.49 12.64 23.39
CA GLU A 113 -8.35 13.12 22.01
C GLU A 113 -6.93 12.88 21.50
N LEU A 114 -5.91 13.26 22.27
CA LEU A 114 -4.50 13.00 21.92
C LEU A 114 -4.19 11.51 21.74
N LYS A 115 -4.79 10.64 22.56
CA LYS A 115 -4.62 9.18 22.41
C LYS A 115 -5.30 8.65 21.15
N VAL A 116 -6.48 9.18 20.81
CA VAL A 116 -7.21 8.81 19.58
C VAL A 116 -6.39 9.20 18.35
N ASP A 117 -5.86 10.43 18.33
CA ASP A 117 -5.03 10.91 17.22
C ASP A 117 -3.80 10.02 17.02
N LYS A 118 -3.09 9.69 18.11
CA LYS A 118 -1.93 8.80 18.04
C LYS A 118 -2.28 7.40 17.53
N ILE A 119 -3.38 6.82 18.01
CA ILE A 119 -3.84 5.50 17.53
C ILE A 119 -4.22 5.56 16.05
N SER A 120 -4.86 6.64 15.61
CA SER A 120 -5.21 6.87 14.22
C SER A 120 -3.96 6.93 13.33
N GLU A 121 -2.96 7.72 13.73
CA GLU A 121 -1.66 7.78 13.02
C GLU A 121 -1.00 6.40 12.92
N GLU A 122 -0.93 5.65 14.03
CA GLU A 122 -0.37 4.29 14.04
C GLU A 122 -1.15 3.31 13.16
N ALA A 123 -2.47 3.44 13.09
CA ALA A 123 -3.31 2.63 12.20
C ALA A 123 -3.01 2.94 10.73
N THR A 124 -2.98 4.22 10.33
CA THR A 124 -2.66 4.60 8.95
C THR A 124 -1.26 4.14 8.52
N ALA A 125 -0.28 4.19 9.41
CA ALA A 125 1.08 3.71 9.14
C ALA A 125 1.13 2.19 8.94
N LYS A 126 0.33 1.43 9.70
CA LYS A 126 0.20 -0.02 9.52
C LYS A 126 -0.52 -0.38 8.23
N ASP A 127 -1.58 0.35 7.87
CA ASP A 127 -2.32 0.12 6.62
C ASP A 127 -1.41 0.34 5.41
N GLN A 128 -0.62 1.43 5.38
CA GLN A 128 0.38 1.67 4.34
C GLN A 128 1.42 0.53 4.25
N LYS A 129 1.84 -0.03 5.40
CA LYS A 129 2.78 -1.14 5.41
C LYS A 129 2.16 -2.44 4.89
N ILE A 130 0.86 -2.66 5.14
CA ILE A 130 0.12 -3.80 4.59
C ILE A 130 0.06 -3.68 3.08
N GLU A 131 -0.34 -2.52 2.54
CA GLU A 131 -0.38 -2.28 1.08
C GLU A 131 0.98 -2.53 0.42
N GLU A 132 2.08 -2.07 1.03
CA GLU A 132 3.43 -2.33 0.52
C GLU A 132 3.77 -3.83 0.51
N LEU A 133 3.39 -4.57 1.55
CA LEU A 133 3.63 -6.02 1.64
C LEU A 133 2.78 -6.79 0.63
N GLU A 134 1.53 -6.38 0.39
CA GLU A 134 0.64 -6.98 -0.62
C GLU A 134 1.21 -6.80 -2.03
N ALA A 135 1.66 -5.59 -2.38
CA ALA A 135 2.30 -5.33 -3.68
C ALA A 135 3.59 -6.16 -3.88
N ASN A 136 4.37 -6.35 -2.82
CA ASN A 136 5.56 -7.20 -2.86
C ASN A 136 5.18 -8.68 -3.05
N LEU A 137 4.11 -9.16 -2.43
CA LEU A 137 3.60 -10.53 -2.60
C LEU A 137 3.16 -10.77 -4.04
N GLU A 138 2.36 -9.87 -4.63
CA GLU A 138 1.96 -9.97 -6.04
C GLU A 138 3.19 -10.02 -6.98
N THR A 139 4.19 -9.19 -6.70
CA THR A 139 5.44 -9.20 -7.46
C THR A 139 6.17 -10.55 -7.35
N LEU A 140 6.24 -11.14 -6.17
CA LEU A 140 6.85 -12.47 -5.98
C LEU A 140 6.04 -13.58 -6.66
N GLU A 141 4.72 -13.54 -6.59
CA GLU A 141 3.85 -14.52 -7.26
C GLU A 141 4.04 -14.50 -8.78
N THR A 142 4.13 -13.31 -9.38
CA THR A 142 4.41 -13.19 -10.83
C THR A 142 5.78 -13.75 -11.19
N GLN A 143 6.82 -13.49 -10.37
CA GLN A 143 8.15 -14.05 -10.58
C GLN A 143 8.17 -15.58 -10.49
N ILE A 144 7.46 -16.17 -9.52
CA ILE A 144 7.31 -17.62 -9.38
C ILE A 144 6.67 -18.20 -10.63
N SER A 145 5.54 -17.63 -11.09
CA SER A 145 4.87 -18.08 -12.32
C SER A 145 5.76 -18.01 -13.56
N LEU A 146 6.62 -16.99 -13.68
CA LEU A 146 7.60 -16.91 -14.76
C LEU A 146 8.65 -18.02 -14.65
N LYS A 147 9.18 -18.27 -13.45
CA LYS A 147 10.16 -19.34 -13.20
C LYS A 147 9.57 -20.73 -13.46
N ASP A 148 8.31 -20.96 -13.10
CA ASP A 148 7.63 -22.22 -13.38
C ASP A 148 7.50 -22.49 -14.89
N LYS A 149 7.22 -21.45 -15.68
CA LYS A 149 7.22 -21.55 -17.15
C LYS A 149 8.60 -21.86 -17.71
N GLU A 150 9.65 -21.19 -17.21
CA GLU A 150 11.03 -21.48 -17.60
C GLU A 150 11.40 -22.94 -17.28
N ILE A 151 11.05 -23.43 -16.09
CA ILE A 151 11.29 -24.83 -15.68
C ILE A 151 10.55 -25.80 -16.61
N SER A 152 9.30 -25.52 -16.98
CA SER A 152 8.54 -26.34 -17.92
C SER A 152 9.23 -26.43 -19.28
N ASN A 153 9.67 -25.28 -19.82
CA ASN A 153 10.38 -25.23 -21.09
C ASN A 153 11.68 -26.05 -21.05
N TYR A 154 12.50 -25.89 -20.00
CA TYR A 154 13.73 -26.67 -19.85
C TYR A 154 13.47 -28.17 -19.70
N LYS A 155 12.34 -28.56 -19.08
CA LYS A 155 11.94 -29.96 -18.98
C LYS A 155 11.58 -30.55 -20.34
N ASP A 156 10.86 -29.79 -21.17
CA ASP A 156 10.51 -30.21 -22.52
C ASP A 156 11.76 -30.32 -23.41
N GLU A 157 12.68 -29.35 -23.32
CA GLU A 157 14.00 -29.41 -24.00
C GLU A 157 14.80 -30.65 -23.56
N ALA A 158 14.81 -30.99 -22.27
CA ALA A 158 15.49 -32.18 -21.78
C ALA A 158 14.89 -33.48 -22.33
N ILE A 159 13.57 -33.55 -22.50
CA ILE A 159 12.89 -34.70 -23.13
C ILE A 159 13.29 -34.79 -24.62
N GLU A 160 13.29 -33.67 -25.34
CA GLU A 160 13.71 -33.59 -26.75
C GLU A 160 15.15 -34.11 -26.92
N PHE A 161 16.09 -33.60 -26.11
CA PHE A 161 17.49 -34.05 -26.14
C PHE A 161 17.62 -35.53 -25.77
N SER A 162 16.87 -36.01 -24.78
CA SER A 162 16.89 -37.44 -24.42
C SER A 162 16.43 -38.32 -25.58
N LYS A 163 15.43 -37.89 -26.36
CA LYS A 163 14.98 -38.60 -27.56
C LYS A 163 16.06 -38.61 -28.63
N GLN A 164 16.69 -37.46 -28.90
CA GLN A 164 17.78 -37.36 -29.88
C GLN A 164 18.97 -38.27 -29.50
N ILE A 165 19.32 -38.35 -28.22
CA ILE A 165 20.34 -39.27 -27.71
C ILE A 165 19.93 -40.73 -27.98
N GLY A 166 18.67 -41.09 -27.71
CA GLY A 166 18.12 -42.41 -28.02
C GLY A 166 18.24 -42.79 -29.50
N ASP A 167 17.83 -41.88 -30.39
CA ASP A 167 17.90 -42.07 -31.85
C ASP A 167 19.36 -42.22 -32.32
N LEU A 168 20.29 -41.43 -31.77
CA LEU A 168 21.72 -41.54 -32.08
C LEU A 168 22.31 -42.87 -31.59
N ASN A 169 21.96 -43.32 -30.39
CA ASN A 169 22.41 -44.60 -29.85
C ASN A 169 21.92 -45.77 -30.72
N GLN A 170 20.68 -45.72 -31.22
CA GLN A 170 20.17 -46.73 -32.14
C GLN A 170 20.99 -46.76 -33.44
N LYS A 171 21.25 -45.59 -34.05
CA LYS A 171 22.09 -45.50 -35.26
C LYS A 171 23.52 -46.02 -35.03
N ILE A 172 24.09 -45.78 -33.85
CA ILE A 172 25.41 -46.33 -33.48
C ILE A 172 25.33 -47.86 -33.45
N SER A 173 24.33 -48.44 -32.79
CA SER A 173 24.12 -49.88 -32.73
C SER A 173 23.95 -50.50 -34.13
N ASP A 174 23.15 -49.88 -34.99
CA ASP A 174 22.94 -50.35 -36.36
C ASP A 174 24.26 -50.33 -37.16
N ASN A 175 25.03 -49.24 -37.02
CA ASN A 175 26.35 -49.13 -37.65
C ASN A 175 27.36 -50.15 -37.12
N GLU A 176 27.31 -50.50 -35.83
CA GLU A 176 28.14 -51.55 -35.24
C GLU A 176 27.84 -52.93 -35.84
N ILE A 177 26.56 -53.24 -36.09
CA ILE A 177 26.14 -54.47 -36.77
C ILE A 177 26.69 -54.49 -38.20
N ILE A 178 26.46 -53.42 -38.96
CA ILE A 178 26.96 -53.29 -40.35
C ILE A 178 28.48 -53.44 -40.38
N MET A 179 29.19 -52.85 -39.44
CA MET A 179 30.65 -52.98 -39.33
C MET A 179 31.10 -54.42 -39.07
N GLN A 180 30.36 -55.19 -38.26
CA GLN A 180 30.64 -56.62 -38.08
C GLN A 180 30.37 -57.42 -39.36
N GLU A 181 29.25 -57.16 -40.04
CA GLU A 181 28.91 -57.82 -41.31
C GLU A 181 29.99 -57.58 -42.37
N ILE A 182 30.42 -56.34 -42.56
CA ILE A 182 31.52 -55.99 -43.49
C ILE A 182 32.82 -56.69 -43.09
N LYS A 183 33.10 -56.79 -41.79
CA LYS A 183 34.30 -57.48 -41.28
C LYS A 183 34.27 -58.97 -41.60
N ASP A 184 33.11 -59.62 -41.45
CA ASP A 184 32.92 -61.03 -41.79
C ASP A 184 33.01 -61.26 -43.31
N GLU A 185 32.44 -60.38 -44.12
CA GLU A 185 32.55 -60.45 -45.58
C GLU A 185 33.99 -60.27 -46.07
N THR A 186 34.73 -59.32 -45.49
CA THR A 186 36.14 -59.11 -45.84
C THR A 186 37.04 -60.28 -45.43
N LEU A 187 36.71 -60.99 -44.33
CA LEU A 187 37.38 -62.25 -43.97
C LEU A 187 37.12 -63.34 -45.01
N LYS A 188 35.86 -63.58 -45.38
CA LYS A 188 35.50 -64.54 -46.45
C LYS A 188 36.17 -64.20 -47.77
N GLY A 189 36.18 -62.91 -48.14
CA GLY A 189 36.87 -62.43 -49.33
C GLY A 189 38.37 -62.72 -49.28
N ARG A 190 39.01 -62.58 -48.12
CA ARG A 190 40.42 -62.91 -47.92
C ARG A 190 40.69 -64.41 -48.06
N GLU A 191 39.85 -65.27 -47.49
CA GLU A 191 39.94 -66.73 -47.61
C GLU A 191 39.79 -67.17 -49.08
N LEU A 192 38.85 -66.60 -49.83
CA LEU A 192 38.67 -66.88 -51.26
C LEU A 192 39.89 -66.46 -52.08
N ILE A 193 40.50 -65.30 -51.77
CA ILE A 193 41.74 -64.85 -52.42
C ILE A 193 42.88 -65.84 -52.13
N GLU A 194 42.98 -66.35 -50.90
CA GLU A 194 43.99 -67.34 -50.52
C GLU A 194 43.81 -68.65 -51.29
N LEU A 195 42.58 -69.17 -51.36
CA LEU A 195 42.25 -70.35 -52.16
C LEU A 195 42.53 -70.16 -53.65
N GLN A 196 42.19 -68.98 -54.20
CA GLN A 196 42.50 -68.64 -55.58
C GLN A 196 44.01 -68.53 -55.83
N LYS A 197 44.80 -68.02 -54.86
CA LYS A 197 46.26 -68.00 -54.95
C LYS A 197 46.83 -69.42 -54.99
N GLU A 198 46.37 -70.31 -54.12
CA GLU A 198 46.78 -71.72 -54.12
C GLU A 198 46.44 -72.39 -55.46
N GLN A 199 45.22 -72.18 -55.97
CA GLN A 199 44.82 -72.65 -57.30
C GLN A 199 45.72 -72.10 -58.40
N ILE A 200 46.01 -70.80 -58.40
CA ILE A 200 46.93 -70.17 -59.36
C ILE A 200 48.32 -70.78 -59.24
N ASP A 201 48.82 -71.02 -58.04
CA ASP A 201 50.15 -71.60 -57.84
C ASP A 201 50.20 -73.06 -58.29
N SER A 202 49.12 -73.84 -58.10
CA SER A 202 48.98 -75.18 -58.69
C SER A 202 48.92 -75.14 -60.21
N LEU A 203 48.16 -74.22 -60.80
CA LEU A 203 48.08 -74.04 -62.25
C LEU A 203 49.41 -73.55 -62.83
N LYS A 204 50.17 -72.70 -62.12
CA LYS A 204 51.54 -72.33 -62.51
C LYS A 204 52.48 -73.54 -62.45
N PHE A 205 52.32 -74.41 -61.46
CA PHE A 205 53.09 -75.65 -61.36
C PHE A 205 52.77 -76.58 -62.54
N GLU A 206 51.48 -76.78 -62.86
CA GLU A 206 51.04 -77.52 -64.05
C GLU A 206 51.55 -76.88 -65.35
N LEU A 207 51.49 -75.54 -65.48
CA LEU A 207 52.07 -74.83 -66.62
C LEU A 207 53.59 -75.03 -66.72
N SER A 208 54.28 -75.19 -65.59
CA SER A 208 55.71 -75.45 -65.54
C SER A 208 56.07 -76.89 -65.91
N GLU A 209 55.17 -77.85 -65.67
CA GLU A 209 55.21 -79.22 -66.22
C GLU A 209 54.93 -79.22 -67.73
N PHE A 210 54.06 -78.33 -68.21
CA PHE A 210 53.79 -78.09 -69.64
C PHE A 210 54.77 -77.09 -70.30
N LYS A 211 56.04 -77.08 -69.89
CA LYS A 211 57.10 -76.49 -70.72
C LYS A 211 57.24 -77.30 -72.02
N PRO A 212 57.01 -76.70 -73.20
CA PRO A 212 57.52 -77.26 -74.45
C PRO A 212 59.04 -77.32 -74.35
N SER A 213 59.59 -78.47 -74.72
CA SER A 213 61.01 -78.78 -74.77
C SER A 213 61.86 -77.64 -75.35
N GLU A 214 63.02 -77.40 -74.71
CA GLU A 214 64.19 -76.89 -75.42
C GLU A 214 64.45 -77.77 -76.65
N MET A 215 64.06 -77.27 -77.82
CA MET A 215 64.56 -77.73 -79.12
C MET A 215 65.13 -76.51 -79.84
N GLU A 216 66.46 -76.47 -79.80
CA GLU A 216 67.38 -76.19 -80.90
C GLU A 216 67.01 -75.11 -81.94
N GLU A 217 67.92 -74.14 -82.00
CA GLU A 217 68.15 -73.27 -83.15
C GLU A 217 68.13 -74.06 -84.47
N ILE A 218 67.16 -73.76 -85.33
CA ILE A 218 67.26 -74.06 -86.76
C ILE A 218 67.58 -72.75 -87.51
N SER A 219 68.73 -72.80 -88.15
CA SER A 219 69.40 -71.76 -88.92
C SER A 219 68.55 -71.12 -90.02
N LYS A 220 68.82 -69.84 -90.26
CA LYS A 220 68.30 -69.03 -91.37
C LYS A 220 68.69 -69.60 -92.74
N ASP A 221 67.75 -70.20 -93.46
CA ASP A 221 67.93 -70.44 -94.90
C ASP A 221 67.60 -69.18 -95.70
N ARG A 222 68.68 -68.51 -96.10
CA ARG A 222 68.72 -67.39 -97.04
C ARG A 222 68.42 -67.96 -98.44
N LEU A 223 67.18 -67.84 -98.94
CA LEU A 223 66.81 -68.37 -100.27
C LEU A 223 67.75 -67.86 -101.37
N VAL A 224 68.36 -68.78 -102.12
CA VAL A 224 69.24 -68.56 -103.28
C VAL A 224 68.53 -69.06 -104.54
N CYS A 225 68.52 -68.28 -105.63
CA CYS A 225 68.03 -68.79 -106.91
C CYS A 225 69.04 -69.80 -107.51
N PRO A 226 68.65 -71.07 -107.76
CA PRO A 226 69.56 -72.13 -108.21
C PRO A 226 70.14 -71.91 -109.61
N LYS A 227 69.55 -71.00 -110.41
CA LYS A 227 69.97 -70.73 -111.79
C LYS A 227 70.96 -69.56 -111.94
N CYS A 228 70.97 -68.59 -111.01
CA CYS A 228 71.83 -67.41 -111.12
C CYS A 228 72.48 -66.96 -109.79
N GLY A 229 72.25 -67.68 -108.69
CA GLY A 229 72.95 -67.49 -107.41
C GLY A 229 72.52 -66.28 -106.59
N VAL A 230 71.50 -65.53 -107.01
CA VAL A 230 71.06 -64.32 -106.28
C VAL A 230 70.25 -64.70 -105.04
N VAL A 231 70.52 -64.01 -103.93
CA VAL A 231 69.87 -64.24 -102.62
C VAL A 231 69.00 -63.08 -102.15
N GLY A 232 67.90 -63.39 -101.46
CA GLY A 232 67.14 -62.41 -100.69
C GLY A 232 66.23 -61.48 -101.52
N LYS A 233 66.47 -60.15 -101.47
CA LYS A 233 65.55 -59.08 -101.94
C LYS A 233 65.16 -59.17 -103.43
N ASP A 234 65.86 -59.98 -104.21
CA ASP A 234 65.63 -60.21 -105.63
C ASP A 234 64.77 -61.45 -105.94
N ILE A 235 64.20 -62.09 -104.92
CA ILE A 235 63.16 -63.11 -105.06
C ILE A 235 61.81 -62.44 -104.76
N LYS A 236 60.92 -62.37 -105.76
CA LYS A 236 59.56 -61.82 -105.59
C LYS A 236 58.55 -62.96 -105.54
N THR A 237 57.65 -62.89 -104.57
CA THR A 237 56.48 -63.77 -104.53
C THR A 237 55.39 -63.21 -105.46
N ILE A 238 54.94 -64.02 -106.41
CA ILE A 238 53.84 -63.69 -107.32
C ILE A 238 52.76 -64.78 -107.22
N GLU A 239 51.51 -64.40 -107.48
CA GLU A 239 50.39 -65.35 -107.50
C GLU A 239 50.34 -66.05 -108.87
N ASP A 240 50.48 -67.37 -108.85
CA ASP A 240 50.36 -68.24 -110.01
C ASP A 240 48.87 -68.44 -110.35
N LYS A 241 48.43 -67.71 -111.37
CA LYS A 241 47.05 -67.75 -111.85
C LYS A 241 46.75 -68.89 -112.81
N SER A 242 47.69 -69.82 -113.03
CA SER A 242 47.48 -70.98 -113.90
C SER A 242 46.42 -71.95 -113.36
N LYS A 243 46.22 -72.00 -112.03
CA LYS A 243 45.17 -72.80 -111.39
C LYS A 243 44.74 -72.20 -110.05
N ALA A 244 43.43 -71.96 -109.87
CA ALA A 244 42.89 -71.54 -108.58
C ALA A 244 42.94 -72.70 -107.58
N LEU A 245 43.52 -72.48 -106.40
CA LEU A 245 43.63 -73.49 -105.34
C LEU A 245 42.27 -73.73 -104.68
N THR A 246 41.60 -72.65 -104.26
CA THR A 246 40.30 -72.69 -103.58
C THR A 246 39.61 -71.34 -103.74
N TYR A 247 38.29 -71.34 -103.82
CA TYR A 247 37.46 -70.13 -103.82
C TYR A 247 36.97 -69.83 -102.40
N ILE A 248 37.26 -68.64 -101.88
CA ILE A 248 36.66 -68.13 -100.65
C ILE A 248 35.65 -67.06 -101.08
N GLY A 249 34.37 -67.45 -101.10
CA GLY A 249 33.31 -66.68 -101.75
C GLY A 249 33.45 -66.68 -103.27
N ASN A 250 33.21 -65.52 -103.91
CA ASN A 250 33.30 -65.38 -105.38
C ASN A 250 34.70 -64.96 -105.89
N MET A 251 35.74 -64.97 -105.05
CA MET A 251 37.12 -64.68 -105.46
C MET A 251 38.01 -65.94 -105.42
N PRO A 252 38.68 -66.31 -106.52
CA PRO A 252 39.67 -67.40 -106.53
C PRO A 252 40.94 -66.99 -105.78
N MET A 253 41.41 -67.86 -104.88
CA MET A 253 42.78 -67.77 -104.37
C MET A 253 43.73 -68.62 -105.22
N TYR A 254 44.88 -68.02 -105.54
CA TYR A 254 45.92 -68.61 -106.36
C TYR A 254 47.16 -68.95 -105.52
N ALA A 255 47.92 -69.96 -105.95
CA ALA A 255 49.16 -70.35 -105.29
C ALA A 255 50.18 -69.21 -105.38
N LYS A 256 50.96 -68.97 -104.32
CA LYS A 256 52.03 -67.96 -104.34
C LYS A 256 53.37 -68.65 -104.63
N ILE A 257 53.91 -68.44 -105.82
CA ILE A 257 55.23 -68.95 -106.24
C ILE A 257 56.30 -67.87 -106.09
N ARG A 258 57.55 -68.28 -105.92
CA ARG A 258 58.68 -67.34 -105.76
C ARG A 258 59.48 -67.33 -107.04
N VAL A 259 59.65 -66.16 -107.66
CA VAL A 259 60.37 -66.04 -108.93
C VAL A 259 61.57 -65.13 -108.76
N CYS A 260 62.72 -65.56 -109.27
CA CYS A 260 63.92 -64.75 -109.29
C CYS A 260 63.76 -63.60 -110.30
N LYS A 261 63.89 -62.35 -109.84
CA LYS A 261 63.78 -61.15 -110.69
C LYS A 261 64.83 -61.09 -111.79
N LYS A 262 65.98 -61.74 -111.59
CA LYS A 262 67.14 -61.60 -112.50
C LYS A 262 67.10 -62.59 -113.67
N CYS A 263 66.68 -63.82 -113.45
CA CYS A 263 66.66 -64.87 -114.49
C CYS A 263 65.28 -65.45 -114.79
N GLY A 264 64.22 -64.99 -114.10
CA GLY A 264 62.84 -65.44 -114.32
C GLY A 264 62.57 -66.89 -113.90
N HIS A 265 63.47 -67.53 -113.16
CA HIS A 265 63.29 -68.93 -112.75
C HIS A 265 62.43 -69.01 -111.49
N GLU A 266 61.46 -69.91 -111.51
CA GLU A 266 60.54 -70.21 -110.41
C GLU A 266 61.25 -71.12 -109.39
N ILE A 267 61.15 -70.76 -108.10
CA ILE A 267 61.78 -71.35 -106.92
C ILE A 267 60.70 -71.91 -106.00
#